data_AF-A0A7R6WQM5-F1
#
_entry.id   AF-A0A7R6WQM5-F1
#
_cell.length_a   1.000
_cell.length_b   1.000
_cell.length_c   1.000
_cell.angle_alpha   90.00
_cell.angle_beta   90.00
_cell.angle_gamma   90.00
#
_symmetry.space_group_name_H-M   'P 1'
#
loop_
_entity.id
_entity.type
_entity.pdbx_description
1 polymer ?
#
loop_
_entity_poly.entity_id
_entity_poly.type
_entity_poly.pdbx_seq_one_letter_code
_entity_poly.pdbx_strand_id
1 'polypeptide(L)' 'MSQTIQPPILPEASPDRMVNCEVALETAFAALVTESEAQGWTARETAETLLKIASEHIKLLAADVETKS' A
#
# COMPACT_ATOMS: atom_id res chain seq x y z
N MET A 1 6.01 -1.65 -18.61
CA MET A 1 6.47 -2.80 -17.80
C MET A 1 5.70 -2.75 -16.49
N SER A 2 4.85 -3.73 -16.18
CA SER A 2 4.22 -3.84 -14.86
C SER A 2 5.30 -4.22 -13.84
N GLN A 3 5.57 -3.37 -12.85
CA GLN A 3 6.48 -3.72 -11.76
C GLN A 3 5.87 -4.85 -10.93
N THR A 4 6.66 -5.88 -10.66
CA THR A 4 6.23 -7.04 -9.88
C THR A 4 6.56 -6.80 -8.40
N ILE A 5 5.53 -6.66 -7.57
CA ILE A 5 5.66 -6.63 -6.11
C ILE A 5 6.19 -7.99 -5.65
N GLN A 6 7.31 -7.98 -4.93
CA GLN A 6 7.91 -9.22 -4.42
C GLN A 6 7.21 -9.68 -3.13
N PRO A 7 7.11 -11.00 -2.88
CA PRO A 7 6.58 -11.50 -1.62
C PRO A 7 7.49 -11.07 -0.45
N PRO A 8 6.94 -10.93 0.77
CA PRO A 8 7.75 -10.67 1.95
C PRO A 8 8.77 -11.80 2.16
N ILE A 9 10.03 -11.43 2.39
CA ILE A 9 11.13 -12.39 2.57
C ILE A 9 11.22 -12.96 4.00
N LEU A 10 10.60 -12.28 4.98
CA LEU A 10 10.61 -12.68 6.38
C LEU A 10 9.32 -13.43 6.79
N PRO A 11 9.41 -14.39 7.73
CA PRO A 11 8.26 -15.07 8.30
C PRO A 11 7.28 -14.11 8.99
N GLU A 12 6.01 -14.48 9.04
CA GLU A 12 4.92 -13.63 9.59
C GLU A 12 5.17 -13.14 11.02
N ALA A 13 5.74 -13.99 11.88
CA ALA A 13 6.06 -13.65 13.27
C ALA A 13 7.28 -12.71 13.43
N SER A 14 7.99 -12.38 12.34
CA SER A 14 9.16 -11.50 12.43
C SER A 14 8.72 -10.05 12.63
N PRO A 15 9.26 -9.35 13.66
CA PRO A 15 8.95 -7.94 13.89
C PRO A 15 9.36 -7.03 12.72
N ASP A 16 10.35 -7.46 11.95
CA ASP A 16 10.91 -6.69 10.82
C ASP A 16 10.18 -6.95 9.49
N ARG A 17 9.17 -7.85 9.48
CA ARG A 17 8.47 -8.21 8.24
C ARG A 17 7.76 -7.00 7.62
N MET A 18 7.21 -6.12 8.44
CA MET A 18 6.50 -4.92 7.95
C MET A 18 7.42 -3.97 7.20
N VAL A 19 8.65 -3.78 7.67
CA VAL A 19 9.67 -2.98 6.98
C VAL A 19 10.01 -3.59 5.61
N ASN A 20 10.09 -4.93 5.53
CA ASN A 20 10.31 -5.59 4.24
C ASN A 20 9.14 -5.42 3.27
N CYS A 21 7.91 -5.47 3.76
CA CYS A 21 6.72 -5.20 2.95
C CYS A 21 6.72 -3.77 2.41
N GLU A 22 7.11 -2.78 3.23
CA GLU A 22 7.21 -1.38 2.83
C GLU A 22 8.20 -1.23 1.65
N VAL A 23 9.43 -1.69 1.81
CA VAL A 23 10.47 -1.64 0.76
C VAL A 23 10.00 -2.34 -0.52
N ALA A 24 9.31 -3.47 -0.41
CA ALA A 24 8.78 -4.19 -1.58
C ALA A 24 7.69 -3.40 -2.34
N LEU A 25 6.98 -2.49 -1.66
CA LEU A 25 5.89 -1.69 -2.23
C LEU A 25 6.35 -0.29 -2.70
N GLU A 26 7.43 0.26 -2.14
CA GLU A 26 7.91 1.62 -2.41
C GLU A 26 8.00 1.95 -3.90
N THR A 27 8.57 1.04 -4.69
CA THR A 27 8.77 1.30 -6.12
C THR A 27 7.44 1.38 -6.88
N ALA A 28 6.51 0.46 -6.60
CA ALA A 28 5.19 0.45 -7.21
C ALA A 28 4.36 1.67 -6.75
N PHE A 29 4.49 2.07 -5.48
CA PHE A 29 3.86 3.26 -4.95
C PHE A 29 4.38 4.53 -5.65
N ALA A 30 5.70 4.67 -5.80
CA ALA A 30 6.30 5.80 -6.51
C ALA A 30 5.84 5.89 -7.97
N ALA A 31 5.69 4.75 -8.65
CA ALA A 31 5.17 4.69 -10.00
C ALA A 31 3.71 5.17 -10.09
N LEU A 32 2.86 4.79 -9.12
CA LEU A 32 1.47 5.25 -9.05
C LEU A 32 1.36 6.75 -8.78
N VAL A 33 2.20 7.28 -7.88
CA VAL A 33 2.28 8.73 -7.62
C VAL A 33 2.68 9.47 -8.89
N THR A 34 3.76 9.01 -9.55
CA THR A 34 4.27 9.62 -10.78
C THR A 34 3.22 9.64 -11.88
N GLU A 35 2.49 8.53 -12.08
CA GLU A 35 1.42 8.45 -13.08
C GLU A 35 0.26 9.40 -12.72
N SER A 36 -0.17 9.44 -11.45
CA SER A 36 -1.26 10.33 -11.01
C SER A 36 -0.92 11.80 -11.27
N GLU A 37 0.30 12.22 -10.91
CA GLU A 37 0.77 13.58 -11.14
C GLU A 37 0.92 13.89 -12.64
N ALA A 38 1.36 12.93 -13.46
CA ALA A 38 1.41 13.07 -14.92
C ALA A 38 0.02 13.29 -15.55
N GLN A 39 -1.04 12.82 -14.90
CA GLN A 39 -2.43 13.05 -15.30
C GLN A 39 -3.02 14.37 -14.74
N GLY A 40 -2.19 15.22 -14.13
CA GLY A 40 -2.57 16.55 -13.67
C GLY A 40 -3.07 16.62 -12.22
N TRP A 41 -2.96 15.54 -11.46
CA TRP A 41 -3.26 15.58 -10.02
C TRP A 41 -2.17 16.37 -9.31
N THR A 42 -2.55 17.12 -8.28
CA THR A 42 -1.54 17.70 -7.39
C THR A 42 -0.91 16.62 -6.51
N ALA A 43 0.31 16.86 -6.04
CA ALA A 43 0.98 15.98 -5.07
C ALA A 43 0.13 15.76 -3.81
N ARG A 44 -0.61 16.80 -3.38
CA ARG A 44 -1.50 16.73 -2.22
C ARG A 44 -2.72 15.83 -2.48
N GLU A 45 -3.43 16.04 -3.59
CA GLU A 45 -4.59 15.21 -3.95
C GLU A 45 -4.20 13.74 -4.08
N THR A 46 -3.05 13.48 -4.71
CA THR A 46 -2.50 12.13 -4.87
C THR A 46 -2.23 11.50 -3.51
N ALA A 47 -1.48 12.17 -2.64
CA ALA A 47 -1.12 11.65 -1.33
C ALA A 47 -2.34 11.42 -0.41
N GLU A 48 -3.24 12.41 -0.31
CA GLU A 48 -4.44 12.31 0.53
C GLU A 48 -5.40 11.21 0.04
N THR A 49 -5.55 11.06 -1.27
CA THR A 49 -6.40 10.01 -1.85
C THR A 49 -5.83 8.61 -1.60
N LEU A 50 -4.52 8.41 -1.81
CA LEU A 50 -3.86 7.13 -1.56
C LEU A 50 -3.95 6.73 -0.08
N LEU A 51 -3.72 7.68 0.83
CA LEU A 51 -3.87 7.45 2.27
C LEU A 51 -5.30 7.05 2.63
N LYS A 52 -6.31 7.74 2.07
CA LYS A 52 -7.72 7.43 2.30
C LYS A 52 -8.05 6.00 1.88
N ILE A 53 -7.70 5.61 0.66
CA ILE A 53 -8.01 4.26 0.13
C ILE A 53 -7.33 3.17 0.96
N ALA A 54 -6.05 3.35 1.32
CA ALA A 54 -5.33 2.40 2.17
C ALA A 54 -5.97 2.27 3.56
N SER A 55 -6.35 3.40 4.17
CA SER A 55 -7.01 3.42 5.48
C SER A 55 -8.39 2.76 5.46
N GLU A 56 -9.17 2.97 4.41
CA GLU A 56 -10.47 2.32 4.22
C GLU A 56 -10.32 0.81 4.03
N HIS A 57 -9.31 0.36 3.29
CA HIS A 57 -9.03 -1.07 3.12
C HIS A 57 -8.71 -1.76 4.46
N ILE A 58 -7.90 -1.13 5.32
CA ILE A 58 -7.61 -1.65 6.67
C ILE A 58 -8.88 -1.79 7.52
N LYS A 59 -9.79 -0.80 7.46
CA LYS A 59 -11.07 -0.86 8.18
C LYS A 59 -11.94 -2.04 7.71
N LEU A 60 -11.97 -2.32 6.41
CA LEU A 60 -12.69 -3.45 5.86
C LEU A 60 -12.11 -4.78 6.36
N LEU A 61 -10.78 -4.93 6.35
CA LEU A 61 -10.12 -6.12 6.87
C LEU A 61 -10.43 -6.36 8.36
N ALA A 62 -10.49 -5.30 9.17
CA ALA A 62 -10.86 -5.40 10.58
C ALA A 62 -12.33 -5.81 10.78
N ALA A 63 -13.26 -5.26 10.00
CA ALA A 63 -14.67 -5.62 10.05
C ALA A 63 -14.94 -7.07 9.59
N ASP A 64 -14.16 -7.57 8.63
CA ASP A 64 -14.22 -8.96 8.17
C ASP A 64 -13.73 -9.98 9.20
N VAL A 65 -12.84 -9.56 10.12
CA VAL A 65 -12.39 -10.39 11.24
C VAL A 65 -13.47 -10.46 12.33
N GLU A 66 -14.19 -9.36 12.57
CA GLU A 66 -15.26 -9.29 13.58
C GLU A 66 -16.52 -10.06 13.18
N THR A 67 -16.79 -10.22 11.88
CA THR A 67 -17.93 -10.98 11.36
C THR A 67 -17.66 -12.49 11.22
N LYS A 68 -16.40 -12.93 11.34
CA LYS A 68 -15.97 -14.33 11.26
C LYS A 68 -15.56 -14.94 12.61
N SER A 69 -15.66 -14.16 13.69
CA SER A 69 -15.42 -14.58 15.08
C SER A 69 -16.72 -14.94 15.78
#